data_AF-A0A7S4IWD6-F1
#
_entry.id   AF-A0A7S4IWD6-F1
#
_cell.length_a   1.000
_cell.length_b   1.000
_cell.length_c   1.000
_cell.angle_alpha   90.00
_cell.angle_beta   90.00
_cell.angle_gamma   90.00
#
_symmetry.space_group_name_H-M   'P 1'
#
loop_
_entity.id
_entity.type
_entity.pdbx_description
1 polymer ?
#
loop_
_entity_poly.entity_id
_entity_poly.type
_entity_poly.pdbx_seq_one_letter_code
_entity_poly.pdbx_strand_id
1 'polypeptide(L)'
;VMSGATTYGPQQDIPVDDIEDWETENPLFWANLNDDDNPLFQGLVQLHEDCTPEERAESYKEQGNDFFKLGKKKYEEAIYCYTKGLNEPFQGKPELRTALHANRAMVNLQFKNYGKVIADCKKAIEFDNTYIKAYYRAAQASIALNKFALAAQFCSKGLEVEPKNKPIIKLHKECKEKWERHEIREKKRREEREKRENAQTKLDNAISERKLVMGKPQHKTSAQFRGELHWDEDGKTLRWPVVFAYPEHSQCDFIESFAETDRIIDHLQAMFPQNERVFWDEEQKYVWNNLSVYYQTNATDIAGKGTNYKPKQWKRVDVELSLGEVLQLPDHIIPEIPILTVFVKNSRYLKEFLTKEKE
;
A
#
# COMPACT_ATOMS: atom_id res chain seq x y z
N VAL A 1 4.76 -5.98 11.56
CA VAL A 1 4.27 -4.62 11.18
C VAL A 1 5.16 -4.04 10.09
N MET A 2 4.69 -4.03 8.85
CA MET A 2 5.00 -2.99 7.85
C MET A 2 3.80 -2.95 6.89
N SER A 3 2.70 -2.36 7.37
CA SER A 3 1.59 -1.92 6.52
C SER A 3 2.04 -0.65 5.80
N GLY A 4 2.76 -0.83 4.70
CA GLY A 4 3.01 0.24 3.73
C GLY A 4 1.76 0.46 2.88
N ALA A 5 0.75 1.13 3.43
CA ALA A 5 -0.35 1.68 2.66
C ALA A 5 0.25 2.64 1.62
N THR A 6 0.29 2.21 0.36
CA THR A 6 0.66 3.08 -0.75
C THR A 6 -0.54 3.98 -1.02
N THR A 7 -0.63 5.06 -0.26
CA THR A 7 -1.48 6.20 -0.63
C THR A 7 -0.98 6.70 -1.97
N TYR A 8 -1.80 6.54 -3.01
CA TYR A 8 -1.64 7.27 -4.26
C TYR A 8 -1.69 8.76 -3.91
N GLY A 9 -0.52 9.39 -3.87
CA GLY A 9 -0.42 10.85 -3.87
C GLY A 9 -1.10 11.40 -5.12
N PRO A 10 -1.59 12.65 -5.08
CA PRO A 10 -2.27 13.25 -6.22
C PRO A 10 -1.37 13.15 -7.45
N GLN A 11 -1.96 12.79 -8.59
CA GLN A 11 -1.34 12.95 -9.90
C GLN A 11 -0.88 14.41 -9.98
N GLN A 12 0.42 14.64 -9.81
CA GLN A 12 1.02 15.86 -10.27
C GLN A 12 1.02 15.75 -11.78
N ASP A 13 -0.03 16.29 -12.40
CA ASP A 13 0.10 16.84 -13.73
C ASP A 13 1.28 17.82 -13.66
N ILE A 14 2.40 17.40 -14.25
CA ILE A 14 3.60 18.23 -14.31
C ILE A 14 3.23 19.38 -15.27
N PRO A 15 3.29 20.64 -14.81
CA PRO A 15 2.99 21.79 -15.66
C PRO A 15 3.87 21.74 -16.91
N VAL A 16 3.27 22.10 -18.03
CA VAL A 16 3.90 22.16 -19.37
C VAL A 16 4.81 23.39 -19.49
N ASP A 17 5.28 23.95 -18.36
CA ASP A 17 5.80 25.32 -18.30
C ASP A 17 7.34 25.39 -18.36
N ASP A 18 8.06 24.27 -18.24
CA ASP A 18 9.53 24.24 -18.43
C ASP A 18 9.95 23.96 -19.89
N ILE A 19 9.00 23.98 -20.83
CA ILE A 19 9.24 23.83 -22.28
C ILE A 19 9.50 25.19 -22.96
N GLU A 20 9.26 26.32 -22.28
CA GLU A 20 9.40 27.66 -22.88
C GLU A 20 10.84 28.07 -23.20
N ASP A 21 11.84 27.60 -22.47
CA ASP A 21 13.22 28.09 -22.64
C ASP A 21 13.90 27.59 -23.93
N TRP A 22 13.56 26.38 -24.43
CA TRP A 22 14.25 25.82 -25.60
C TRP A 22 13.61 26.25 -26.94
N GLU A 23 12.30 26.50 -26.97
CA GLU A 23 11.63 27.15 -28.12
C GLU A 23 12.23 28.55 -28.34
N THR A 24 12.67 29.20 -27.27
CA THR A 24 13.27 30.54 -27.24
C THR A 24 14.78 30.57 -27.55
N GLU A 25 15.46 29.42 -27.72
CA GLU A 25 16.90 29.36 -28.04
C GLU A 25 17.21 28.76 -29.43
N ASN A 26 16.25 28.10 -30.07
CA ASN A 26 16.43 27.54 -31.40
C ASN A 26 15.85 28.47 -32.48
N PRO A 27 16.67 28.99 -33.42
CA PRO A 27 16.22 29.93 -34.45
C PRO A 27 15.04 29.45 -35.31
N LEU A 28 14.80 28.14 -35.37
CA LEU A 28 13.68 27.51 -36.06
C LEU A 28 12.36 27.52 -35.26
N PHE A 29 12.37 27.84 -33.97
CA PHE A 29 11.25 27.68 -33.03
C PHE A 29 10.96 28.93 -32.19
N TRP A 30 11.66 30.04 -32.45
CA TRP A 30 11.42 31.33 -31.81
C TRP A 30 10.02 31.87 -32.11
N ALA A 31 9.03 31.44 -31.32
CA ALA A 31 7.65 31.93 -31.41
C ALA A 31 7.50 33.40 -30.95
N ASN A 32 8.52 33.97 -30.31
CA ASN A 32 8.50 35.31 -29.69
C ASN A 32 9.69 36.21 -30.05
N LEU A 33 10.35 36.02 -31.21
CA LEU A 33 11.11 37.11 -31.80
C LEU A 33 10.16 37.94 -32.66
N ASN A 34 9.61 38.98 -32.04
CA ASN A 34 9.08 40.16 -32.75
C ASN A 34 10.23 40.94 -33.42
N ASP A 35 11.09 40.26 -34.18
CA ASP A 35 11.97 40.86 -35.17
C ASP A 35 11.41 40.50 -36.55
N ASP A 36 10.16 40.91 -36.78
CA ASP A 36 9.56 40.99 -38.11
C ASP A 36 10.43 41.81 -39.09
N ASP A 37 11.40 42.57 -38.57
CA ASP A 37 12.35 43.38 -39.34
C ASP A 37 13.64 42.65 -39.74
N ASN A 38 13.87 41.38 -39.33
CA ASN A 38 15.07 40.64 -39.71
C ASN A 38 14.88 39.87 -41.04
N PRO A 39 15.51 40.28 -42.15
CA PRO A 39 15.31 39.67 -43.46
C PRO A 39 15.77 38.21 -43.52
N LEU A 40 16.72 37.82 -42.66
CA LEU A 40 17.21 36.44 -42.58
C LEU A 40 16.17 35.52 -41.91
N PHE A 41 15.48 36.01 -40.88
CA PHE A 41 14.41 35.27 -40.21
C PHE A 41 13.21 35.09 -41.14
N GLN A 42 12.77 36.16 -41.82
CA GLN A 42 11.73 36.08 -42.84
C GLN A 42 12.10 35.10 -43.96
N GLY A 43 13.36 35.09 -44.40
CA GLY A 43 13.85 34.13 -45.39
C GLY A 43 13.81 32.69 -44.91
N LEU A 44 14.15 32.43 -43.65
CA LEU A 44 14.07 31.08 -43.04
C LEU A 44 12.62 30.61 -42.85
N VAL A 45 11.72 31.51 -42.44
CA VAL A 45 10.28 31.21 -42.32
C VAL A 45 9.68 30.93 -43.69
N GLN A 46 9.98 31.74 -44.71
CA GLN A 46 9.53 31.48 -46.09
C GLN A 46 10.05 30.14 -46.61
N LEU A 47 11.33 29.82 -46.40
CA LEU A 47 11.88 28.51 -46.79
C LEU A 47 11.18 27.36 -46.07
N HIS A 48 10.80 27.54 -44.80
CA HIS A 48 10.07 26.53 -44.03
C HIS A 48 8.62 26.36 -44.54
N GLU A 49 7.95 27.46 -44.90
CA GLU A 49 6.60 27.47 -45.46
C GLU A 49 6.57 26.88 -46.89
N ASP A 50 7.63 27.09 -47.66
CA ASP A 50 7.81 26.55 -49.02
C ASP A 50 8.11 25.04 -49.05
N CYS A 51 8.60 24.46 -47.94
CA CYS A 51 8.84 23.02 -47.84
C CYS A 51 7.53 22.23 -47.80
N THR A 52 7.50 21.08 -48.47
CA THR A 52 6.36 20.16 -48.40
C THR A 52 6.18 19.63 -46.96
N PRO A 53 4.94 19.29 -46.53
CA PRO A 53 4.71 18.72 -45.20
C PRO A 53 5.56 17.48 -44.87
N GLU A 54 5.94 16.72 -45.91
CA GLU A 54 6.82 15.56 -45.81
C GLU A 54 8.27 15.93 -45.47
N GLU A 55 8.81 16.92 -46.17
CA GLU A 55 10.18 17.41 -45.94
C GLU A 55 10.29 18.05 -44.54
N ARG A 56 9.24 18.74 -44.09
CA ARG A 56 9.18 19.27 -42.71
C ARG A 56 9.20 18.14 -41.67
N ALA A 57 8.39 17.10 -41.86
CA ALA A 57 8.38 15.94 -40.97
C ALA A 57 9.72 15.19 -40.96
N GLU A 58 10.41 15.12 -42.11
CA GLU A 58 11.74 14.53 -42.23
C GLU A 58 12.81 15.37 -41.52
N SER A 59 12.78 16.69 -41.66
CA SER A 59 13.63 17.62 -40.92
C SER A 59 13.45 17.46 -39.40
N TYR A 60 12.20 17.41 -38.92
CA TYR A 60 11.93 17.17 -37.49
C TYR A 60 12.42 15.80 -36.99
N LYS A 61 12.33 14.76 -37.83
CA LYS A 61 12.91 13.45 -37.51
C LYS A 61 14.44 13.53 -37.35
N GLU A 62 15.13 14.25 -38.23
CA GLU A 62 16.58 14.42 -38.17
C GLU A 62 17.01 15.23 -36.94
N GLN A 63 16.35 16.35 -36.68
CA GLN A 63 16.58 17.16 -35.47
C GLN A 63 16.37 16.33 -34.19
N GLY A 64 15.29 15.54 -34.12
CA GLY A 64 15.04 14.64 -32.99
C GLY A 64 16.12 13.55 -32.83
N ASN A 65 16.69 13.06 -33.93
CA ASN A 65 17.80 12.10 -33.89
C ASN A 65 19.08 12.75 -33.34
N ASP A 66 19.35 14.00 -33.70
CA ASP A 66 20.52 14.74 -33.22
C ASP A 66 20.40 15.05 -31.73
N PHE A 67 19.23 15.50 -31.26
CA PHE A 67 18.95 15.62 -29.83
C PHE A 67 19.09 14.29 -29.08
N PHE A 68 18.66 13.18 -29.67
CA PHE A 68 18.85 11.87 -29.07
C PHE A 68 20.34 11.49 -28.93
N LYS A 69 21.19 11.87 -29.89
CA LYS A 69 22.65 11.65 -29.82
C LYS A 69 23.31 12.52 -28.75
N LEU A 70 22.82 13.73 -28.50
CA LEU A 70 23.30 14.63 -27.43
C LEU A 70 23.04 14.06 -26.02
N GLY A 71 22.20 13.04 -25.89
CA GLY A 71 22.06 12.23 -24.69
C GLY A 71 20.93 12.70 -23.77
N LYS A 72 20.93 12.18 -22.53
CA LYS A 72 19.77 12.24 -21.61
C LYS A 72 19.22 13.64 -21.35
N LYS A 73 20.08 14.67 -21.38
CA LYS A 73 19.68 16.06 -21.13
C LYS A 73 18.78 16.63 -22.24
N LYS A 74 18.82 16.03 -23.44
CA LYS A 74 18.11 16.50 -24.63
C LYS A 74 17.00 15.55 -25.10
N TYR A 75 16.58 14.62 -24.24
CA TYR A 75 15.55 13.64 -24.57
C TYR A 75 14.14 14.24 -24.61
N GLU A 76 13.88 15.31 -23.88
CA GLU A 76 12.58 15.97 -23.88
C GLU A 76 12.37 16.71 -25.20
N GLU A 77 13.39 17.44 -25.65
CA GLU A 77 13.43 18.11 -26.94
C GLU A 77 13.34 17.10 -28.10
N ALA A 78 13.99 15.94 -27.98
CA ALA A 78 13.83 14.86 -28.96
C ALA A 78 12.37 14.39 -29.06
N ILE A 79 11.66 14.20 -27.95
CA ILE A 79 10.24 13.82 -27.94
C ILE A 79 9.39 14.92 -28.59
N TYR A 80 9.71 16.19 -28.31
CA TYR A 80 9.03 17.31 -28.92
C TYR A 80 9.17 17.31 -30.44
N CYS A 81 10.40 17.22 -30.97
CA CYS A 81 10.66 17.18 -32.41
C CYS A 81 9.91 16.02 -33.09
N TYR A 82 9.95 14.82 -32.52
CA TYR A 82 9.18 13.70 -33.07
C TYR A 82 7.67 13.92 -33.04
N THR A 83 7.16 14.62 -32.02
CA THR A 83 5.74 14.92 -31.90
C THR A 83 5.30 15.99 -32.91
N LYS A 84 6.11 17.02 -33.14
CA LYS A 84 5.86 17.99 -34.22
C LYS A 84 5.89 17.33 -35.59
N GLY A 85 6.88 16.49 -35.85
CA GLY A 85 6.94 15.70 -37.09
C GLY A 85 5.69 14.84 -37.30
N LEU A 86 5.12 14.27 -36.24
CA LEU A 86 3.86 13.49 -36.32
C LEU A 86 2.60 14.36 -36.50
N ASN A 87 2.65 15.63 -36.12
CA ASN A 87 1.54 16.57 -36.25
C ASN A 87 1.48 17.21 -37.65
N GLU A 88 2.56 17.14 -38.44
CA GLU A 88 2.56 17.61 -39.82
C GLU A 88 1.52 16.84 -40.67
N PRO A 89 0.72 17.52 -41.50
CA PRO A 89 -0.36 16.91 -42.27
C PRO A 89 0.14 16.21 -43.54
N PHE A 90 1.17 15.36 -43.43
CA PHE A 90 1.68 14.58 -44.55
C PHE A 90 0.93 13.24 -44.72
N GLN A 91 0.66 12.87 -45.98
CA GLN A 91 -0.03 11.64 -46.36
C GLN A 91 0.86 10.85 -47.33
N GLY A 92 0.78 9.51 -47.32
CA GLY A 92 1.46 8.68 -48.33
C GLY A 92 2.88 8.17 -48.00
N LYS A 93 3.43 8.46 -46.81
CA LYS A 93 4.72 7.91 -46.32
C LYS A 93 4.59 7.16 -44.99
N PRO A 94 4.06 5.91 -44.98
CA PRO A 94 3.91 5.13 -43.75
C PRO A 94 5.25 4.85 -43.06
N GLU A 95 6.35 4.71 -43.80
CA GLU A 95 7.68 4.43 -43.26
C GLU A 95 8.19 5.59 -42.38
N LEU A 96 7.92 6.83 -42.78
CA LEU A 96 8.27 8.03 -42.03
C LEU A 96 7.47 8.10 -40.71
N ARG A 97 6.16 7.80 -40.76
CA ARG A 97 5.30 7.73 -39.56
C ARG A 97 5.76 6.62 -38.61
N THR A 98 6.08 5.44 -39.14
CA THR A 98 6.65 4.32 -38.37
C THR A 98 7.94 4.75 -37.67
N ALA A 99 8.86 5.38 -38.39
CA ALA A 99 10.14 5.82 -37.83
C ALA A 99 9.96 6.87 -36.72
N LEU A 100 9.09 7.87 -36.92
CA LEU A 100 8.78 8.89 -35.92
C LEU A 100 8.18 8.27 -34.64
N HIS A 101 7.17 7.41 -34.77
CA HIS A 101 6.60 6.71 -33.62
C HIS A 101 7.61 5.80 -32.92
N ALA A 102 8.40 5.05 -33.68
CA ALA A 102 9.42 4.16 -33.13
C ALA A 102 10.51 4.92 -32.38
N ASN A 103 10.96 6.07 -32.91
CA ASN A 103 11.98 6.89 -32.28
C ASN A 103 11.42 7.57 -31.02
N ARG A 104 10.20 8.11 -31.07
CA ARG A 104 9.52 8.63 -29.86
C ARG A 104 9.34 7.55 -28.78
N ALA A 105 9.02 6.32 -29.19
CA ALA A 105 8.95 5.18 -28.27
C ALA A 105 10.32 4.85 -27.64
N MET A 106 11.43 4.97 -28.40
CA MET A 106 12.77 4.75 -27.88
C MET A 106 13.13 5.75 -26.78
N VAL A 107 12.78 7.02 -26.97
CA VAL A 107 13.07 8.06 -25.97
C VAL A 107 12.19 7.88 -24.73
N ASN A 108 10.89 7.61 -24.91
CA ASN A 108 9.99 7.28 -23.81
C ASN A 108 10.42 6.03 -23.03
N LEU A 109 11.10 5.09 -23.67
CA LEU A 109 11.67 3.92 -23.00
C LEU A 109 12.80 4.31 -22.04
N GLN A 110 13.60 5.34 -22.36
CA GLN A 110 14.64 5.87 -21.48
C GLN A 110 14.04 6.54 -20.24
N PHE A 111 12.90 7.22 -20.40
CA PHE A 111 12.12 7.78 -19.28
C PHE A 111 11.32 6.74 -18.50
N LYS A 112 11.34 5.46 -18.91
CA LYS A 112 10.52 4.39 -18.33
C LYS A 112 9.00 4.66 -18.42
N ASN A 113 8.58 5.47 -19.39
CA ASN A 113 7.18 5.75 -19.70
C ASN A 113 6.55 4.59 -20.49
N TYR A 114 6.55 3.40 -19.91
CA TYR A 114 6.22 2.14 -20.60
C TYR A 114 4.82 2.13 -21.25
N GLY A 115 3.85 2.83 -20.67
CA GLY A 115 2.52 2.99 -21.27
C GLY A 115 2.55 3.73 -22.62
N LYS A 116 3.28 4.85 -22.69
CA LYS A 116 3.47 5.63 -23.92
C LYS A 116 4.26 4.84 -24.96
N VAL A 117 5.30 4.10 -24.54
CA VAL A 117 6.08 3.21 -25.42
C VAL A 117 5.18 2.20 -26.12
N ILE A 118 4.28 1.52 -25.39
CA ILE A 118 3.38 0.53 -25.97
C ILE A 118 2.42 1.19 -26.97
N ALA A 119 1.89 2.37 -26.66
CA ALA A 119 0.99 3.09 -27.56
C ALA A 119 1.70 3.50 -28.87
N ASP A 120 2.91 4.06 -28.78
CA ASP A 120 3.71 4.44 -29.93
C ASP A 120 4.15 3.23 -30.76
N CYS A 121 4.58 2.14 -30.12
CA CYS A 121 4.93 0.92 -30.84
C CYS A 121 3.73 0.28 -31.53
N LYS A 122 2.53 0.32 -30.95
CA LYS A 122 1.30 -0.16 -31.60
C LYS A 122 1.00 0.63 -32.88
N LYS A 123 1.06 1.97 -32.81
CA LYS A 123 0.89 2.82 -33.99
C LYS A 123 1.96 2.55 -35.05
N ALA A 124 3.23 2.39 -34.65
CA ALA A 124 4.29 2.03 -35.58
C ALA A 124 4.02 0.69 -36.29
N ILE A 125 3.50 -0.31 -35.58
CA ILE A 125 3.13 -1.62 -36.14
C ILE A 125 1.91 -1.53 -37.08
N GLU A 126 0.96 -0.63 -36.79
CA GLU A 126 -0.19 -0.36 -37.66
C GLU A 126 0.23 0.23 -39.01
N PHE A 127 1.27 1.09 -39.03
CA PHE A 127 1.82 1.67 -40.26
C PHE A 127 2.77 0.71 -40.99
N ASP A 128 3.65 0.01 -40.27
CA ASP A 128 4.58 -0.98 -40.82
C ASP A 128 4.65 -2.21 -39.89
N ASN A 129 3.96 -3.27 -40.30
CA ASN A 129 3.91 -4.52 -39.55
C ASN A 129 5.23 -5.32 -39.59
N THR A 130 6.18 -4.93 -40.44
CA THR A 130 7.51 -5.55 -40.57
C THR A 130 8.54 -4.87 -39.67
N TYR A 131 8.18 -3.81 -38.95
CA TYR A 131 9.10 -3.02 -38.14
C TYR A 131 9.46 -3.70 -36.79
N ILE A 132 10.46 -4.57 -36.82
CA ILE A 132 10.87 -5.47 -35.72
C ILE A 132 11.23 -4.71 -34.42
N LYS A 133 11.83 -3.52 -34.54
CA LYS A 133 12.24 -2.72 -33.35
C LYS A 133 11.02 -2.29 -32.51
N ALA A 134 9.85 -2.10 -33.13
CA ALA A 134 8.63 -1.78 -32.38
C ALA A 134 8.15 -2.97 -31.55
N TYR A 135 8.14 -4.18 -32.11
CA TYR A 135 7.80 -5.40 -31.36
C TYR A 135 8.74 -5.63 -30.17
N TYR A 136 10.05 -5.47 -30.37
CA TYR A 136 11.03 -5.61 -29.29
C TYR A 136 10.80 -4.61 -28.15
N ARG A 137 10.64 -3.32 -28.48
CA ARG A 137 10.41 -2.25 -27.48
C ARG A 137 9.07 -2.41 -26.77
N ALA A 138 8.01 -2.79 -27.49
CA ALA A 138 6.69 -3.05 -26.92
C ALA A 138 6.70 -4.23 -25.95
N ALA A 139 7.38 -5.32 -26.30
CA ALA A 139 7.56 -6.47 -25.42
C ALA A 139 8.36 -6.09 -24.17
N GLN A 140 9.46 -5.33 -24.32
CA GLN A 140 10.28 -4.87 -23.20
C GLN A 140 9.48 -3.99 -22.23
N ALA A 141 8.72 -3.03 -22.75
CA ALA A 141 7.84 -2.18 -21.96
C ALA A 141 6.71 -2.98 -21.27
N SER A 142 6.16 -3.98 -21.95
CA SER A 142 5.10 -4.84 -21.40
C SER A 142 5.61 -5.71 -20.25
N ILE A 143 6.83 -6.25 -20.35
CA ILE A 143 7.49 -6.98 -19.25
C ILE A 143 7.70 -6.06 -18.05
N ALA A 144 8.13 -4.82 -18.26
CA ALA A 144 8.36 -3.86 -17.19
C ALA A 144 7.06 -3.48 -16.44
N LEU A 145 5.91 -3.54 -17.12
CA LEU A 145 4.58 -3.35 -16.52
C LEU A 145 3.96 -4.64 -15.95
N ASN A 146 4.70 -5.75 -15.89
CA ASN A 146 4.19 -7.08 -15.52
C ASN A 146 3.03 -7.57 -16.41
N LYS A 147 2.85 -7.01 -17.61
CA LYS A 147 1.85 -7.44 -18.61
C LYS A 147 2.44 -8.57 -19.46
N PHE A 148 2.73 -9.71 -18.83
CA PHE A 148 3.45 -10.83 -19.46
C PHE A 148 2.72 -11.44 -20.65
N ALA A 149 1.39 -11.56 -20.60
CA ALA A 149 0.61 -12.07 -21.73
C ALA A 149 0.75 -11.18 -22.97
N LEU A 150 0.70 -9.85 -22.78
CA LEU A 150 0.87 -8.88 -23.86
C LEU A 150 2.31 -8.90 -24.40
N ALA A 151 3.31 -9.01 -23.52
CA ALA A 151 4.71 -9.13 -23.91
C ALA A 151 4.95 -10.39 -24.76
N ALA A 152 4.39 -11.54 -24.36
CA ALA A 152 4.49 -12.78 -25.10
C ALA A 152 3.89 -12.64 -26.51
N GLN A 153 2.72 -12.01 -26.64
CA GLN A 153 2.09 -11.74 -27.94
C GLN A 153 2.99 -10.89 -28.85
N PHE A 154 3.59 -9.81 -28.33
CA PHE A 154 4.51 -8.99 -29.12
C PHE A 154 5.77 -9.76 -29.54
N CYS A 155 6.32 -10.59 -28.66
CA CYS A 155 7.44 -11.47 -29.02
C CYS A 155 7.06 -12.48 -30.10
N SER A 156 5.92 -13.15 -29.99
CA SER A 156 5.45 -14.12 -30.99
C SER A 156 5.27 -13.47 -32.36
N LYS A 157 4.56 -12.33 -32.43
CA LYS A 157 4.40 -11.58 -33.68
C LYS A 157 5.73 -11.08 -34.25
N GLY A 158 6.65 -10.63 -33.40
CA GLY A 158 8.00 -10.25 -33.83
C GLY A 158 8.81 -11.41 -34.41
N LEU A 159 8.62 -12.63 -33.91
CA LEU A 159 9.25 -13.84 -34.44
C LEU A 159 8.57 -14.37 -35.71
N GLU A 160 7.30 -14.06 -35.94
CA GLU A 160 6.64 -14.32 -37.23
C GLU A 160 7.27 -13.47 -38.35
N VAL A 161 7.65 -12.22 -38.04
CA VAL A 161 8.33 -11.31 -38.97
C VAL A 161 9.80 -11.72 -39.17
N GLU A 162 10.56 -11.92 -38.09
CA GLU A 162 11.95 -12.37 -38.16
C GLU A 162 12.22 -13.54 -37.20
N PRO A 163 12.09 -14.80 -37.68
CA PRO A 163 12.22 -15.99 -36.84
C PRO A 163 13.58 -16.18 -36.18
N LYS A 164 14.65 -15.60 -36.77
CA LYS A 164 16.04 -15.75 -36.31
C LYS A 164 16.53 -14.58 -35.47
N ASN A 165 15.64 -13.66 -35.07
CA ASN A 165 15.99 -12.49 -34.29
C ASN A 165 16.40 -12.89 -32.85
N LYS A 166 17.72 -12.96 -32.60
CA LYS A 166 18.30 -13.29 -31.29
C LYS A 166 17.75 -12.42 -30.13
N PRO A 167 17.64 -11.08 -30.24
CA PRO A 167 17.16 -10.27 -29.12
C PRO A 167 15.71 -10.57 -28.73
N ILE A 168 14.80 -10.81 -29.68
CA ILE A 168 13.40 -11.17 -29.37
C ILE A 168 13.31 -12.56 -28.76
N ILE A 169 14.07 -13.55 -29.26
CA ILE A 169 14.12 -14.90 -28.65
C ILE A 169 14.56 -14.82 -27.19
N LYS A 170 15.62 -14.05 -26.90
CA LYS A 170 16.11 -13.83 -25.53
C LYS A 170 15.05 -13.17 -24.66
N LEU A 171 14.39 -12.13 -25.18
CA LEU A 171 13.35 -11.40 -24.46
C LEU A 171 12.12 -12.27 -24.19
N HIS A 172 11.74 -13.14 -25.12
CA HIS A 172 10.64 -14.08 -24.96
C HIS A 172 10.92 -15.09 -23.84
N LYS A 173 12.15 -15.62 -23.78
CA LYS A 173 12.59 -16.47 -22.67
C LYS A 173 12.55 -15.73 -21.33
N GLU A 174 13.06 -14.50 -21.28
CA GLU A 174 13.04 -13.66 -20.08
C GLU A 174 11.60 -13.36 -19.62
N CYS A 175 10.69 -13.12 -20.55
CA CYS A 175 9.27 -12.93 -20.29
C CYS A 175 8.67 -14.15 -19.57
N LYS A 176 8.94 -15.37 -20.07
CA LYS A 176 8.46 -16.62 -19.48
C LYS A 176 8.99 -16.80 -18.06
N GLU A 177 10.30 -16.64 -17.86
CA GLU A 177 10.91 -16.76 -16.53
C GLU A 177 10.38 -15.73 -15.53
N LYS A 178 10.16 -14.48 -15.96
CA LYS A 178 9.57 -13.44 -15.11
C LYS A 178 8.10 -13.73 -14.78
N TRP A 179 7.35 -14.26 -15.75
CA TRP A 179 5.96 -14.65 -15.54
C TRP A 179 5.82 -15.77 -14.51
N GLU A 180 6.60 -16.85 -14.64
CA GLU A 180 6.62 -17.97 -13.68
C GLU A 180 6.99 -17.48 -12.26
N ARG A 181 8.02 -16.63 -12.14
CA ARG A 181 8.39 -16.03 -10.84
C ARG A 181 7.28 -15.15 -10.27
N HIS A 182 6.57 -14.41 -11.11
CA HIS A 182 5.46 -13.57 -10.67
C HIS A 182 4.28 -14.42 -10.20
N GLU A 183 3.94 -15.48 -10.93
CA GLU A 183 2.85 -16.40 -10.59
C GLU A 183 3.10 -17.12 -9.25
N ILE A 184 4.32 -17.62 -9.02
CA ILE A 184 4.70 -18.24 -7.75
C ILE A 184 4.52 -17.25 -6.58
N ARG A 185 4.93 -16.00 -6.76
CA ARG A 185 4.78 -14.95 -5.73
C ARG A 185 3.32 -14.63 -5.44
N GLU A 186 2.51 -14.49 -6.49
CA GLU A 186 1.07 -14.21 -6.35
C GLU A 186 0.32 -15.38 -5.72
N LYS A 187 0.67 -16.62 -6.07
CA LYS A 187 0.12 -17.83 -5.43
C LYS A 187 0.43 -17.84 -3.92
N LYS A 188 1.69 -17.58 -3.54
CA LYS A 188 2.08 -17.50 -2.12
C LYS A 188 1.32 -16.41 -1.37
N ARG A 189 1.18 -15.22 -1.98
CA ARG A 189 0.39 -14.11 -1.40
C ARG A 189 -1.08 -14.45 -1.22
N ARG A 190 -1.68 -15.14 -2.20
CA ARG A 190 -3.07 -15.60 -2.12
C ARG A 190 -3.24 -16.62 -1.00
N GLU A 191 -2.34 -17.60 -0.90
CA GLU A 191 -2.36 -18.60 0.18
C GLU A 191 -2.21 -17.96 1.57
N GLU A 192 -1.31 -16.97 1.72
CA GLU A 192 -1.17 -16.21 2.97
C GLU A 192 -2.43 -15.41 3.31
N ARG A 193 -3.07 -14.80 2.31
CA ARG A 193 -4.33 -14.07 2.50
C ARG A 193 -5.47 -15.00 2.89
N GLU A 194 -5.64 -16.12 2.19
CA GLU A 194 -6.64 -17.14 2.51
C GLU A 194 -6.43 -17.71 3.92
N LYS A 195 -5.18 -17.96 4.33
CA LYS A 195 -4.86 -18.37 5.71
C LYS A 195 -5.28 -17.34 6.74
N ARG A 196 -5.06 -16.04 6.48
CA ARG A 196 -5.47 -14.95 7.38
C ARG A 196 -6.99 -14.81 7.45
N GLU A 197 -7.66 -14.85 6.31
CA GLU A 197 -9.13 -14.78 6.24
C GLU A 197 -9.76 -16.00 6.94
N ASN A 198 -9.20 -17.20 6.76
CA ASN A 198 -9.63 -18.41 7.47
C ASN A 198 -9.35 -18.33 8.98
N ALA A 199 -8.21 -17.78 9.39
CA ALA A 199 -7.91 -17.57 10.81
C ALA A 199 -8.86 -16.57 11.45
N GLN A 200 -9.17 -15.48 10.76
CA GLN A 200 -10.11 -14.46 11.22
C GLN A 200 -11.54 -15.02 11.33
N THR A 201 -12.02 -15.72 10.31
CA THR A 201 -13.36 -16.34 10.34
C THR A 201 -13.46 -17.42 11.43
N LYS A 202 -12.40 -18.22 11.64
CA LYS A 202 -12.32 -19.16 12.77
C LYS A 202 -12.41 -18.42 14.11
N LEU A 203 -11.76 -17.26 14.22
CA LEU A 203 -11.80 -16.42 15.41
C LEU A 203 -13.20 -15.84 15.66
N ASP A 204 -13.83 -15.28 14.62
CA ASP A 204 -15.16 -14.68 14.70
C ASP A 204 -16.22 -15.73 15.08
N ASN A 205 -16.10 -16.95 14.54
CA ASN A 205 -16.94 -18.08 14.94
C ASN A 205 -16.75 -18.43 16.41
N ALA A 206 -15.51 -18.48 16.90
CA ALA A 206 -15.21 -18.78 18.30
C ALA A 206 -15.72 -17.71 19.27
N ILE A 207 -15.65 -16.43 18.90
CA ILE A 207 -16.23 -15.30 19.66
C ILE A 207 -17.75 -15.46 19.74
N SER A 208 -18.38 -15.83 18.62
CA SER A 208 -19.82 -16.06 18.53
C SER A 208 -20.28 -17.27 19.35
N GLU A 209 -19.59 -18.40 19.27
CA GLU A 209 -19.86 -19.62 20.05
C GLU A 209 -19.77 -19.36 21.56
N ARG A 210 -18.75 -18.59 21.98
CA ARG A 210 -18.52 -18.21 23.38
C ARG A 210 -19.41 -17.05 23.85
N LYS A 211 -20.27 -16.51 22.97
CA LYS A 211 -21.19 -15.38 23.25
C LYS A 211 -20.47 -14.14 23.83
N LEU A 212 -19.24 -13.89 23.40
CA LEU A 212 -18.46 -12.76 23.88
C LEU A 212 -18.95 -11.47 23.21
N VAL A 213 -19.15 -10.42 24.01
CA VAL A 213 -19.60 -9.11 23.52
C VAL A 213 -18.40 -8.17 23.41
N MET A 214 -17.92 -7.95 22.20
CA MET A 214 -16.86 -6.98 21.93
C MET A 214 -17.44 -5.57 21.83
N GLY A 215 -16.88 -4.63 22.58
CA GLY A 215 -17.25 -3.23 22.60
C GLY A 215 -16.19 -2.31 22.01
N LYS A 216 -16.52 -1.02 21.93
CA LYS A 216 -15.56 0.02 21.52
C LYS A 216 -14.44 0.15 22.57
N PRO A 217 -13.21 0.50 22.16
CA PRO A 217 -12.13 0.75 23.10
C PRO A 217 -12.48 1.90 24.04
N GLN A 218 -12.37 1.66 25.35
CA GLN A 218 -12.67 2.66 26.38
C GLN A 218 -11.57 3.73 26.51
N HIS A 219 -10.37 3.45 26.01
CA HIS A 219 -9.19 4.32 26.11
C HIS A 219 -8.35 4.20 24.82
N LYS A 220 -7.37 5.11 24.59
CA LYS A 220 -6.37 5.01 23.50
C LYS A 220 -5.37 3.84 23.67
N THR A 221 -5.79 2.80 24.38
CA THR A 221 -5.02 1.61 24.78
C THR A 221 -4.57 0.81 23.56
N SER A 222 -5.37 0.76 22.49
CA SER A 222 -5.00 0.06 21.25
C SER A 222 -3.80 0.65 20.50
N ALA A 223 -3.42 1.90 20.79
CA ALA A 223 -2.18 2.47 20.28
C ALA A 223 -0.95 2.12 21.14
N GLN A 224 -1.14 1.86 22.44
CA GLN A 224 -0.06 1.62 23.41
C GLN A 224 0.26 0.12 23.54
N PHE A 225 -0.73 -0.76 23.40
CA PHE A 225 -0.57 -2.21 23.57
C PHE A 225 -0.86 -2.91 22.24
N ARG A 226 0.14 -3.61 21.68
CA ARG A 226 0.06 -4.30 20.38
C ARG A 226 -0.23 -5.80 20.55
N GLY A 227 -1.30 -6.13 21.27
CA GLY A 227 -1.73 -7.51 21.44
C GLY A 227 -2.79 -7.90 20.43
N GLU A 228 -2.61 -9.03 19.75
CA GLU A 228 -3.63 -9.62 18.88
C GLU A 228 -4.15 -10.93 19.48
N LEU A 229 -5.47 -11.10 19.42
CA LEU A 229 -6.14 -12.33 19.80
C LEU A 229 -5.77 -13.43 18.81
N HIS A 230 -5.17 -14.52 19.29
CA HIS A 230 -4.70 -15.60 18.43
C HIS A 230 -4.97 -16.97 19.04
N TRP A 231 -5.01 -17.98 18.16
CA TRP A 231 -5.09 -19.37 18.57
C TRP A 231 -3.72 -19.89 18.99
N ASP A 232 -3.71 -20.73 20.02
CA ASP A 232 -2.52 -21.49 20.40
C ASP A 232 -2.10 -22.47 19.28
N GLU A 233 -0.87 -23.00 19.35
CA GLU A 233 -0.34 -23.95 18.35
C GLU A 233 -1.24 -25.18 18.17
N ASP A 234 -1.90 -25.61 19.25
CA ASP A 234 -2.87 -26.72 19.27
C ASP A 234 -4.22 -26.37 18.62
N GLY A 235 -4.48 -25.09 18.34
CA GLY A 235 -5.69 -24.59 17.68
C GLY A 235 -6.99 -24.75 18.48
N LYS A 236 -6.90 -25.09 19.76
CA LYS A 236 -8.00 -25.35 20.69
C LYS A 236 -8.22 -24.26 21.73
N THR A 237 -7.14 -23.64 22.20
CA THR A 237 -7.17 -22.63 23.25
C THR A 237 -6.95 -21.26 22.64
N LEU A 238 -7.78 -20.29 23.03
CA LEU A 238 -7.65 -18.91 22.60
C LEU A 238 -6.75 -18.12 23.56
N ARG A 239 -5.79 -17.36 23.02
CA ARG A 239 -4.87 -16.53 23.81
C ARG A 239 -5.21 -15.05 23.65
N TRP A 240 -5.52 -14.42 24.78
CA TRP A 240 -5.97 -13.05 24.87
C TRP A 240 -4.83 -12.13 25.34
N PRO A 241 -4.67 -10.96 24.73
CA PRO A 241 -3.98 -9.88 25.39
C PRO A 241 -4.83 -9.39 26.57
N VAL A 242 -4.22 -9.19 27.75
CA VAL A 242 -4.95 -8.72 28.95
C VAL A 242 -4.16 -7.63 29.64
N VAL A 243 -4.85 -6.57 30.07
CA VAL A 243 -4.27 -5.50 30.87
C VAL A 243 -4.71 -5.63 32.32
N PHE A 244 -3.76 -5.67 33.24
CA PHE A 244 -4.01 -5.50 34.67
C PHE A 244 -3.74 -4.05 35.04
N ALA A 245 -4.77 -3.35 35.53
CA ALA A 245 -4.67 -1.94 35.92
C ALA A 245 -4.63 -1.79 37.44
N TYR A 246 -3.77 -0.90 37.94
CA TYR A 246 -3.59 -0.57 39.35
C TYR A 246 -3.85 0.93 39.57
N PRO A 247 -5.11 1.35 39.72
CA PRO A 247 -5.46 2.77 39.75
C PRO A 247 -4.86 3.54 40.93
N GLU A 248 -4.63 2.86 42.07
CA GLU A 248 -4.06 3.46 43.29
C GLU A 248 -2.67 4.07 43.03
N HIS A 249 -1.87 3.44 42.16
CA HIS A 249 -0.53 3.88 41.80
C HIS A 249 -0.41 4.38 40.34
N SER A 250 -1.53 4.47 39.61
CA SER A 250 -1.57 4.79 38.18
C SER A 250 -0.63 3.92 37.33
N GLN A 251 -0.52 2.63 37.68
CA GLN A 251 0.30 1.64 36.97
C GLN A 251 -0.57 0.66 36.20
N CYS A 252 0.00 0.00 35.20
CA CYS A 252 -0.62 -1.11 34.49
C CYS A 252 0.42 -2.12 34.00
N ASP A 253 0.08 -3.40 34.05
CA ASP A 253 0.81 -4.48 33.41
C ASP A 253 0.05 -4.99 32.20
N PHE A 254 0.78 -5.35 31.16
CA PHE A 254 0.24 -5.92 29.93
C PHE A 254 0.77 -7.31 29.71
N ILE A 255 -0.14 -8.27 29.63
CA ILE A 255 0.15 -9.65 29.28
C ILE A 255 -0.23 -9.84 27.83
N GLU A 256 0.75 -10.07 26.96
CA GLU A 256 0.55 -10.23 25.52
C GLU A 256 -0.26 -11.48 25.17
N SER A 257 -0.09 -12.55 25.95
CA SER A 257 -0.60 -13.88 25.63
C SER A 257 -1.09 -14.61 26.89
N PHE A 258 -2.37 -14.44 27.22
CA PHE A 258 -3.05 -15.06 28.35
C PHE A 258 -3.99 -16.17 27.83
N ALA A 259 -3.77 -17.43 28.20
CA ALA A 259 -4.65 -18.50 27.71
C ALA A 259 -6.02 -18.47 28.38
N GLU A 260 -7.10 -18.67 27.63
CA GLU A 260 -8.46 -18.64 28.19
C GLU A 260 -8.70 -19.69 29.29
N THR A 261 -7.91 -20.76 29.32
CA THR A 261 -7.96 -21.82 30.33
C THR A 261 -7.20 -21.48 31.62
N ASP A 262 -6.30 -20.51 31.58
CA ASP A 262 -5.47 -20.14 32.72
C ASP A 262 -6.31 -19.38 33.75
N ARG A 263 -6.05 -19.63 35.04
CA ARG A 263 -6.76 -18.94 36.11
C ARG A 263 -6.11 -17.61 36.39
N ILE A 264 -6.93 -16.64 36.80
CA ILE A 264 -6.43 -15.31 37.16
C ILE A 264 -5.42 -15.38 38.31
N ILE A 265 -5.67 -16.26 39.28
CA ILE A 265 -4.78 -16.42 40.45
C ILE A 265 -3.37 -16.87 40.07
N ASP A 266 -3.22 -17.72 39.04
CA ASP A 266 -1.91 -18.25 38.63
C ASP A 266 -1.03 -17.10 38.09
N HIS A 267 -1.62 -16.18 37.33
CA HIS A 267 -0.94 -14.97 36.87
C HIS A 267 -0.70 -13.94 37.98
N LEU A 268 -1.64 -13.76 38.91
CA LEU A 268 -1.44 -12.87 40.07
C LEU A 268 -0.32 -13.36 40.98
N GLN A 269 -0.17 -14.67 41.17
CA GLN A 269 0.93 -15.25 41.95
C GLN A 269 2.29 -15.01 41.28
N ALA A 270 2.35 -15.09 39.96
CA ALA A 270 3.56 -14.82 39.19
C ALA A 270 3.93 -13.32 39.20
N MET A 271 2.95 -12.42 39.10
CA MET A 271 3.18 -10.96 39.11
C MET A 271 3.45 -10.41 40.51
N PHE A 272 2.78 -10.95 41.54
CA PHE A 272 2.83 -10.46 42.93
C PHE A 272 3.16 -11.58 43.92
N PRO A 273 4.38 -12.16 43.87
CA PRO A 273 4.80 -13.20 44.81
C PRO A 273 4.91 -12.64 46.23
N GLN A 274 4.73 -13.50 47.23
CA GLN A 274 4.67 -13.09 48.64
C GLN A 274 6.01 -12.59 49.21
N ASN A 275 7.13 -13.00 48.60
CA ASN A 275 8.47 -12.76 49.14
C ASN A 275 9.25 -11.67 48.38
N GLU A 276 8.69 -11.12 47.30
CA GLU A 276 9.34 -10.07 46.52
C GLU A 276 8.49 -8.81 46.51
N ARG A 277 9.16 -7.66 46.43
CA ARG A 277 8.50 -6.35 46.44
C ARG A 277 8.51 -5.79 45.02
N VAL A 278 7.35 -5.32 44.59
CA VAL A 278 7.21 -4.57 43.34
C VAL A 278 7.70 -3.14 43.56
N PHE A 279 8.44 -2.59 42.59
CA PHE A 279 9.20 -1.34 42.74
C PHE A 279 8.35 -0.11 43.11
N TRP A 280 7.09 -0.07 42.71
CA TRP A 280 6.17 1.04 42.97
C TRP A 280 5.30 0.84 44.23
N ASP A 281 5.30 -0.36 44.83
CA ASP A 281 4.54 -0.65 46.06
C ASP A 281 5.45 -0.42 47.27
N GLU A 282 5.43 0.82 47.79
CA GLU A 282 6.26 1.20 48.93
C GLU A 282 5.86 0.54 50.25
N GLU A 283 4.57 0.23 50.38
CA GLU A 283 3.96 -0.28 51.59
C GLU A 283 3.81 -1.81 51.58
N GLN A 284 4.25 -2.48 50.49
CA GLN A 284 4.20 -3.92 50.28
C GLN A 284 2.79 -4.52 50.48
N LYS A 285 1.77 -3.79 50.02
CA LYS A 285 0.35 -4.15 50.14
C LYS A 285 -0.14 -5.07 49.02
N TYR A 286 0.52 -5.05 47.87
CA TYR A 286 0.17 -5.82 46.67
C TYR A 286 0.77 -7.23 46.72
N VAL A 287 0.16 -8.10 47.51
CA VAL A 287 0.46 -9.54 47.58
C VAL A 287 -0.72 -10.32 47.04
N TRP A 288 -0.50 -11.32 46.18
CA TRP A 288 -1.57 -12.08 45.50
C TRP A 288 -2.77 -12.46 46.40
N ASN A 289 -2.54 -12.89 47.63
CA ASN A 289 -3.61 -13.28 48.58
C ASN A 289 -4.41 -12.08 49.12
N ASN A 290 -3.82 -10.89 49.13
CA ASN A 290 -4.43 -9.65 49.57
C ASN A 290 -5.08 -8.84 48.43
N LEU A 291 -5.13 -9.38 47.21
CA LEU A 291 -5.68 -8.67 46.05
C LEU A 291 -7.13 -9.08 45.74
N SER A 292 -7.89 -8.14 45.20
CA SER A 292 -9.22 -8.35 44.63
C SER A 292 -9.26 -7.78 43.23
N VAL A 293 -9.74 -8.60 42.29
CA VAL A 293 -9.86 -8.22 40.89
C VAL A 293 -11.29 -7.81 40.59
N TYR A 294 -11.44 -6.75 39.82
CA TYR A 294 -12.73 -6.22 39.37
C TYR A 294 -12.70 -5.99 37.87
N TYR A 295 -13.86 -6.12 37.25
CA TYR A 295 -14.09 -5.66 35.89
C TYR A 295 -15.20 -4.62 35.86
N GLN A 296 -15.14 -3.74 34.89
CA GLN A 296 -16.19 -2.77 34.65
C GLN A 296 -17.23 -3.39 33.71
N THR A 297 -18.49 -3.40 34.13
CA THR A 297 -19.61 -3.65 33.21
C THR A 297 -19.88 -2.39 32.42
N ASN A 298 -19.97 -2.52 31.10
CA ASN A 298 -20.40 -1.40 30.27
C ASN A 298 -21.92 -1.27 30.33
N ALA A 299 -22.41 -0.05 30.13
CA ALA A 299 -23.81 0.20 29.92
C ALA A 299 -24.26 -0.50 28.63
N THR A 300 -24.95 -1.63 28.77
CA THR A 300 -25.54 -2.35 27.63
C THR A 300 -26.76 -1.58 27.14
N ASP A 301 -26.89 -1.39 25.81
CA ASP A 301 -28.15 -1.02 25.17
C ASP A 301 -29.01 -2.27 25.11
N ILE A 302 -30.03 -2.37 25.97
CA ILE A 302 -30.86 -3.57 26.07
C ILE A 302 -31.80 -3.71 24.85
N ALA A 303 -31.90 -2.71 23.96
CA ALA A 303 -32.88 -2.77 22.88
C ALA A 303 -32.58 -1.93 21.63
N GLY A 304 -31.32 -1.72 21.23
CA GLY A 304 -30.97 -1.07 19.94
C GLY A 304 -31.68 0.28 19.68
N LYS A 305 -32.14 0.93 20.75
CA LYS A 305 -32.93 2.16 20.77
C LYS A 305 -32.49 2.95 21.99
N GLY A 306 -31.18 3.24 22.09
CA GLY A 306 -30.59 4.49 22.57
C GLY A 306 -31.13 5.21 23.81
N THR A 307 -31.95 4.62 24.67
CA THR A 307 -32.61 5.36 25.77
C THR A 307 -32.58 4.68 27.14
N ASN A 308 -32.00 3.48 27.30
CA ASN A 308 -31.86 2.85 28.62
C ASN A 308 -30.48 2.21 28.81
N TYR A 309 -29.54 3.02 29.27
CA TYR A 309 -28.22 2.57 29.71
C TYR A 309 -28.31 2.10 31.16
N LYS A 310 -27.98 0.84 31.45
CA LYS A 310 -27.65 0.46 32.83
C LYS A 310 -26.41 1.26 33.26
N PRO A 311 -26.37 1.82 34.48
CA PRO A 311 -25.19 2.53 34.96
C PRO A 311 -23.98 1.58 34.97
N LYS A 312 -22.78 2.10 34.70
CA LYS A 312 -21.55 1.32 34.78
C LYS A 312 -21.42 0.76 36.20
N GLN A 313 -21.22 -0.54 36.32
CA GLN A 313 -21.03 -1.20 37.62
C GLN A 313 -19.72 -1.94 37.66
N TRP A 314 -19.02 -1.81 38.78
CA TRP A 314 -17.83 -2.59 39.08
C TRP A 314 -18.25 -3.91 39.71
N LYS A 315 -17.99 -5.03 39.02
CA LYS A 315 -18.27 -6.38 39.53
C LYS A 315 -16.96 -7.05 39.94
N ARG A 316 -16.96 -7.68 41.12
CA ARG A 316 -15.81 -8.44 41.61
C ARG A 316 -15.68 -9.74 40.83
N VAL A 317 -14.47 -10.06 40.41
CA VAL A 317 -14.10 -11.33 39.78
C VAL A 317 -13.64 -12.30 40.85
N ASP A 318 -14.05 -13.55 40.73
CA ASP A 318 -13.43 -14.64 41.48
C ASP A 318 -12.11 -15.03 40.81
N VAL A 319 -11.01 -14.92 41.56
CA VAL A 319 -9.65 -15.12 41.05
C VAL A 319 -9.35 -16.60 40.75
N GLU A 320 -10.16 -17.52 41.27
CA GLU A 320 -10.04 -18.96 40.98
C GLU A 320 -10.59 -19.34 39.60
N LEU A 321 -11.40 -18.47 38.98
CA LEU A 321 -11.95 -18.70 37.65
C LEU A 321 -10.89 -18.54 36.56
N SER A 322 -11.11 -19.28 35.46
CA SER A 322 -10.36 -19.13 34.23
C SER A 322 -10.71 -17.81 33.52
N LEU A 323 -9.79 -17.27 32.71
CA LEU A 323 -10.08 -16.07 31.94
C LEU A 323 -11.31 -16.26 31.04
N GLY A 324 -11.47 -17.42 30.40
CA GLY A 324 -12.61 -17.73 29.55
C GLY A 324 -13.94 -17.61 30.28
N GLU A 325 -14.03 -18.10 31.51
CA GLU A 325 -15.23 -17.99 32.36
C GLU A 325 -15.50 -16.53 32.76
N VAL A 326 -14.44 -15.78 33.07
CA VAL A 326 -14.54 -14.36 33.45
C VAL A 326 -15.03 -13.51 32.28
N LEU A 327 -14.56 -13.80 31.07
CA LEU A 327 -14.98 -13.11 29.86
C LEU A 327 -16.44 -13.43 29.47
N GLN A 328 -16.95 -14.60 29.86
CA GLN A 328 -18.33 -15.03 29.64
C GLN A 328 -19.32 -14.53 30.71
N LEU A 329 -18.86 -13.77 31.72
CA LEU A 329 -19.74 -13.26 32.76
C LEU A 329 -20.82 -12.31 32.19
N PRO A 330 -22.04 -12.34 32.74
CA PRO A 330 -23.16 -11.53 32.24
C PRO A 330 -22.89 -10.03 32.44
N ASP A 331 -23.27 -9.24 31.42
CA ASP A 331 -23.04 -7.79 31.30
C ASP A 331 -21.56 -7.39 31.10
N HIS A 332 -20.64 -8.33 30.85
CA HIS A 332 -19.28 -7.97 30.47
C HIS A 332 -19.19 -7.64 28.97
N ILE A 333 -18.71 -6.43 28.66
CA ILE A 333 -18.41 -6.01 27.29
C ILE A 333 -16.92 -5.72 27.23
N ILE A 334 -16.21 -6.44 26.39
CA ILE A 334 -14.74 -6.40 26.30
C ILE A 334 -14.33 -5.20 25.44
N PRO A 335 -13.59 -4.22 25.98
CA PRO A 335 -13.21 -3.02 25.24
C PRO A 335 -11.97 -3.28 24.37
N GLU A 336 -12.11 -4.00 23.27
CA GLU A 336 -11.03 -4.45 22.36
C GLU A 336 -10.02 -5.42 23.04
N ILE A 337 -9.44 -5.02 24.17
CA ILE A 337 -8.58 -5.80 25.05
C ILE A 337 -9.25 -5.88 26.44
N PRO A 338 -9.39 -7.08 27.05
CA PRO A 338 -9.84 -7.21 28.43
C PRO A 338 -8.98 -6.41 29.42
N ILE A 339 -9.63 -5.59 30.25
CA ILE A 339 -9.00 -4.82 31.31
C ILE A 339 -9.52 -5.31 32.66
N LEU A 340 -8.61 -5.82 33.49
CA LEU A 340 -8.88 -6.27 34.85
C LEU A 340 -8.26 -5.27 35.82
N THR A 341 -9.09 -4.67 36.67
CA THR A 341 -8.62 -3.69 37.66
C THR A 341 -8.37 -4.37 38.99
N VAL A 342 -7.17 -4.18 39.54
CA VAL A 342 -6.72 -4.88 40.75
C VAL A 342 -6.62 -3.88 41.90
N PHE A 343 -7.24 -4.25 43.02
CA PHE A 343 -7.23 -3.47 44.26
C PHE A 343 -6.79 -4.33 45.44
N VAL A 344 -6.23 -3.67 46.46
CA VAL A 344 -5.95 -4.31 47.75
C VAL A 344 -7.25 -4.54 48.52
N LYS A 345 -7.43 -5.74 49.10
CA LYS A 345 -8.60 -6.11 49.93
C LYS A 345 -8.75 -5.11 51.08
N ASN A 346 -9.97 -4.65 51.30
CA ASN A 346 -10.33 -3.73 52.39
C ASN A 346 -9.59 -2.39 52.42
N SER A 347 -8.91 -1.98 51.34
CA SER A 347 -8.21 -0.69 51.31
C SER A 347 -9.19 0.48 51.40
N ARG A 348 -8.73 1.59 51.99
CA ARG A 348 -9.50 2.85 52.02
C ARG A 348 -9.78 3.34 50.60
N TYR A 349 -8.78 3.21 49.73
CA TYR A 349 -8.87 3.59 48.32
C TYR A 349 -9.97 2.81 47.58
N LEU A 350 -10.09 1.48 47.78
CA LEU A 350 -11.14 0.67 47.16
C LEU A 350 -12.55 1.17 47.55
N LYS A 351 -12.76 1.53 48.82
CA LYS A 351 -14.05 2.04 49.30
C LYS A 351 -14.38 3.41 48.70
N GLU A 352 -13.39 4.30 48.62
CA GLU A 352 -13.52 5.62 47.99
C GLU A 352 -13.74 5.52 46.48
N PHE A 353 -13.08 4.58 45.80
CA PHE A 353 -13.21 4.35 44.36
C PHE A 353 -14.60 3.81 44.00
N LEU A 354 -15.09 2.79 44.72
CA LEU A 354 -16.42 2.21 44.47
C LEU A 354 -17.58 3.15 44.85
N THR A 355 -17.36 4.14 45.72
CA THR A 355 -18.38 5.14 46.07
C THR A 355 -18.45 6.25 45.03
N LYS A 356 -17.29 6.78 44.59
CA LYS A 356 -17.21 7.79 43.52
C LYS A 356 -17.80 7.34 42.19
N GLU A 357 -17.70 6.05 41.86
CA GLU A 357 -18.20 5.49 40.59
C GLU A 357 -19.68 5.04 40.65
N LYS A 358 -20.33 5.14 41.83
CA LYS A 358 -21.77 4.88 42.00
C LYS A 358 -22.63 6.15 41.93
N GLU A 359 -22.01 7.31 42.13
CA GLU A 359 -22.58 8.65 41.95
C GLU A 359 -22.50 9.07 40.47
#